data_AF-A0A961NLB7-F1
#
_entry.id   AF-A0A961NLB7-F1
#
_cell.length_a   1.000
_cell.length_b   1.000
_cell.length_c   1.000
_cell.angle_alpha   90.00
_cell.angle_beta   90.00
_cell.angle_gamma   90.00
#
_symmetry.space_group_name_H-M   'P 1'
#
loop_
_entity.id
_entity.type
_entity.pdbx_description
1 polymer ?
#
loop_
_entity_poly.entity_id
_entity_poly.type
_entity_poly.pdbx_seq_one_letter_code
_entity_poly.pdbx_strand_id
1 'polypeptide(L)'
;MSATEDRTPTAIAADSIPWTYSLIPESGFLDGVGRVFDIMGTLPHYNFSDTEEEADNLAIYSDWAAIGQDFRNAIMNLSRMHRVYDQEFSEK
;
A
#
# COMPACT_ATOMS: atom_id res chain seq x y z
N MET A 1 -3.90 30.69 -22.67
CA MET A 1 -3.68 30.56 -21.21
C MET A 1 -3.93 29.11 -20.85
N SER A 2 -2.88 28.29 -20.80
CA SER A 2 -2.96 26.94 -20.25
C SER A 2 -2.36 27.04 -18.86
N ALA A 3 -3.18 26.82 -17.83
CA ALA A 3 -2.70 26.73 -16.46
C ALA A 3 -1.77 25.51 -16.41
N THR A 4 -0.47 25.74 -16.32
CA THR A 4 0.50 24.71 -15.92
C THR A 4 0.26 24.49 -14.43
N GLU A 5 -0.63 23.55 -14.14
CA GLU A 5 -0.83 23.02 -12.81
C GLU A 5 0.53 22.52 -12.31
N ASP A 6 1.01 23.12 -11.22
CA ASP A 6 2.23 22.74 -10.52
C ASP A 6 2.04 21.32 -9.98
N ARG A 7 2.42 20.33 -10.78
CA ARG A 7 2.46 18.92 -10.40
C ARG A 7 3.84 18.59 -9.92
N THR A 8 4.21 19.17 -8.79
CA THR A 8 5.35 18.69 -8.00
C THR A 8 4.96 17.34 -7.41
N PRO A 9 5.61 16.23 -7.81
CA PRO A 9 5.42 14.94 -7.14
C PRO A 9 5.80 15.13 -5.68
N THR A 10 4.88 14.83 -4.77
CA THR A 10 5.10 15.03 -3.35
C THR A 10 6.08 13.97 -2.89
N ALA A 11 7.29 14.36 -2.46
CA ALA A 11 8.21 13.44 -1.80
C ALA A 11 7.49 12.88 -0.55
N ILE A 12 7.15 11.59 -0.57
CA ILE A 12 6.39 10.93 0.49
C ILE A 12 7.38 10.46 1.55
N ALA A 13 7.18 10.86 2.80
CA ALA A 13 8.01 10.42 3.91
C ALA A 13 7.89 8.89 4.10
N ALA A 14 9.02 8.20 4.26
CA ALA A 14 9.12 6.73 4.27
C ALA A 14 8.22 6.03 5.30
N ASP A 15 7.90 6.70 6.41
CA ASP A 15 7.02 6.24 7.48
C ASP A 15 5.52 6.35 7.16
N SER A 16 5.17 7.06 6.09
CA SER A 16 3.79 7.23 5.61
C SER A 16 3.43 6.35 4.41
N ILE A 17 4.40 5.65 3.81
CA ILE A 17 4.16 4.74 2.68
C ILE A 17 3.63 3.42 3.23
N PRO A 18 2.37 3.05 2.97
CA PRO A 18 1.90 1.71 3.32
C PRO A 18 2.70 0.71 2.47
N TRP A 19 3.07 -0.42 3.07
CA TRP A 19 4.00 -1.45 2.56
C TRP A 19 3.66 -2.06 1.19
N THR A 20 2.60 -1.58 0.53
CA THR A 20 2.06 -2.04 -0.75
C THR A 20 2.23 -0.99 -1.87
N TYR A 21 2.68 0.23 -1.55
CA TYR A 21 2.52 1.41 -2.41
C TYR A 21 3.82 2.21 -2.67
N SER A 22 5.01 1.58 -2.64
CA SER A 22 6.25 2.33 -2.93
C SER A 22 6.26 2.92 -4.34
N LEU A 23 5.63 2.25 -5.30
CA LEU A 23 5.48 2.68 -6.70
C LEU A 23 4.08 3.17 -7.06
N ILE A 24 3.04 2.53 -6.50
CA ILE A 24 1.65 2.78 -6.87
C ILE A 24 1.05 3.73 -5.84
N PRO A 25 0.47 4.88 -6.20
CA PRO A 25 -0.16 5.77 -5.23
C PRO A 25 -1.42 5.14 -4.64
N GLU A 26 -1.83 5.66 -3.48
CA GLU A 26 -3.16 5.37 -2.96
C GLU A 26 -4.22 5.82 -3.98
N SER A 27 -5.14 4.92 -4.30
CA SER A 27 -6.18 5.19 -5.31
C SER A 27 -7.56 5.22 -4.66
N GLY A 28 -8.32 6.27 -4.95
CA GLY A 28 -9.69 6.44 -4.50
C GLY A 28 -10.71 5.83 -5.46
N PHE A 29 -11.96 5.76 -5.00
CA PHE A 29 -13.07 5.24 -5.81
C PHE A 29 -13.26 6.02 -7.13
N LEU A 30 -13.16 7.35 -7.08
CA LEU A 30 -13.31 8.20 -8.27
C LEU A 30 -12.15 8.04 -9.25
N ASP A 31 -10.93 7.78 -8.77
CA ASP A 31 -9.78 7.49 -9.62
C ASP A 31 -9.99 6.18 -10.38
N GLY A 32 -10.59 5.18 -9.72
CA GLY A 32 -11.03 3.93 -10.35
C GLY A 32 -12.08 4.14 -11.46
N VAL A 33 -13.06 5.02 -11.23
CA VAL A 33 -14.06 5.38 -12.26
C VAL A 33 -13.42 6.12 -13.42
N GLY A 34 -12.52 7.07 -13.15
CA GLY A 34 -11.78 7.81 -14.16
C GLY A 34 -10.94 6.88 -15.06
N ARG A 35 -10.30 5.87 -14.48
CA ARG A 35 -9.51 4.86 -15.22
C ARG A 35 -10.30 4.09 -16.28
N VAL A 36 -11.60 3.89 -16.10
CA VAL A 36 -12.45 3.22 -17.12
C VAL A 36 -12.55 4.04 -18.40
N PHE A 37 -12.50 5.37 -18.29
CA PHE A 37 -12.58 6.30 -19.42
C PHE A 37 -11.20 6.76 -19.93
N ASP A 38 -10.13 6.45 -19.22
CA ASP A 38 -8.76 6.83 -19.56
C ASP A 38 -8.10 5.84 -20.54
N ILE A 39 -8.70 5.75 -21.73
CA ILE A 39 -8.21 4.87 -22.81
C ILE A 39 -6.79 5.27 -23.27
N MET A 40 -6.42 6.54 -23.08
CA MET A 40 -5.13 7.10 -23.47
C MET A 40 -4.05 6.99 -22.38
N GLY A 41 -4.37 6.47 -21.19
CA GLY A 41 -3.40 6.21 -20.11
C GLY A 41 -2.78 7.48 -19.53
N THR A 42 -3.58 8.54 -19.37
CA THR A 42 -3.14 9.86 -18.90
C THR A 42 -3.35 10.10 -17.40
N LEU A 43 -4.16 9.27 -16.74
CA LEU A 43 -4.44 9.33 -15.30
C LEU A 43 -3.41 8.62 -14.40
N PRO A 44 -2.59 7.64 -14.85
CA PRO A 44 -1.59 7.05 -13.97
C PRO A 44 -0.59 8.11 -13.49
N HIS A 45 -0.55 8.32 -12.18
CA HIS A 45 0.56 8.96 -11.49
C HIS A 45 1.26 7.89 -10.65
N TYR A 46 2.58 7.95 -10.54
CA TYR A 46 3.37 7.03 -9.74
C TYR A 46 4.03 7.80 -8.61
N ASN A 47 4.34 7.09 -7.53
CA ASN A 47 5.22 7.64 -6.50
C ASN A 47 6.65 7.65 -7.04
N PHE A 48 7.37 8.74 -6.79
CA PHE A 48 8.76 8.91 -7.22
C PHE A 48 9.62 9.29 -6.03
N SER A 49 10.87 8.81 -6.03
CA SER A 49 11.91 9.19 -5.07
C SER A 49 12.88 10.18 -5.71
N ASP A 50 13.57 10.96 -4.89
CA ASP A 50 14.51 11.97 -5.40
C ASP A 50 15.78 11.32 -5.96
N THR A 51 16.10 10.09 -5.54
CA THR A 51 17.26 9.31 -6.01
C THR A 51 16.93 7.84 -6.27
N GLU A 52 17.70 7.20 -7.15
CA GLU A 52 17.60 5.76 -7.40
C GLU A 52 17.89 4.93 -6.13
N GLU A 53 18.89 5.34 -5.35
CA GLU A 53 19.24 4.69 -4.08
C GLU A 53 18.09 4.73 -3.07
N GLU A 54 17.39 5.85 -2.98
CA GLU A 54 16.21 5.97 -2.13
C GLU A 54 15.08 5.06 -2.62
N ALA A 55 14.81 5.02 -3.92
CA ALA A 55 13.78 4.16 -4.50
C ALA A 55 14.04 2.68 -4.21
N ASP A 56 15.29 2.23 -4.40
CA ASP A 56 15.70 0.85 -4.15
C ASP A 56 15.58 0.49 -2.66
N ASN A 57 16.04 1.38 -1.77
CA ASN A 57 15.96 1.17 -0.33
C ASN A 57 14.49 1.09 0.15
N LEU A 58 13.62 1.96 -0.37
CA LEU A 58 12.19 1.94 -0.06
C LEU A 58 11.51 0.68 -0.58
N ALA A 59 11.85 0.21 -1.78
CA ALA A 59 11.31 -1.02 -2.34
C ALA A 59 11.67 -2.24 -1.47
N ILE A 60 12.95 -2.41 -1.12
CA ILE A 60 13.42 -3.51 -0.27
C ILE A 60 12.76 -3.46 1.12
N TYR A 61 12.68 -2.27 1.72
CA TYR A 61 12.02 -2.08 3.01
C TYR A 61 10.54 -2.50 2.96
N SER A 62 9.85 -2.07 1.91
CA SER A 62 8.43 -2.37 1.69
C SER A 62 8.18 -3.87 1.60
N ASP A 63 8.99 -4.61 0.84
CA ASP A 63 8.87 -6.06 0.68
C ASP A 63 9.01 -6.79 2.03
N TRP A 64 10.02 -6.43 2.83
CA TRP A 64 10.22 -7.04 4.14
C TRP A 64 9.13 -6.71 5.14
N ALA A 65 8.60 -5.49 5.08
CA ALA A 65 7.55 -5.09 5.98
C ALA A 65 6.21 -5.76 5.65
N ALA A 66 5.92 -5.99 4.35
CA ALA A 66 4.78 -6.80 3.93
C ALA A 66 4.86 -8.23 4.52
N ILE A 67 6.03 -8.88 4.43
CA ILE A 67 6.27 -10.19 5.05
C ILE A 67 6.05 -10.15 6.56
N GLY A 68 6.57 -9.12 7.25
CA GLY A 68 6.38 -8.95 8.69
C GLY A 68 4.92 -8.81 9.08
N GLN A 69 4.14 -8.07 8.29
CA GLN A 69 2.71 -7.90 8.49
C GLN A 69 1.94 -9.20 8.27
N ASP A 70 2.33 -10.01 7.28
CA ASP A 70 1.72 -11.33 7.03
C ASP A 70 1.96 -12.30 8.19
N PHE A 71 3.18 -12.34 8.74
CA PHE A 71 3.45 -13.12 9.95
C PHE A 71 2.59 -12.67 11.13
N ARG A 72 2.49 -11.37 11.36
CA ARG A 72 1.65 -10.80 12.42
C ARG A 72 0.19 -11.23 12.24
N ASN A 73 -0.34 -11.11 11.02
CA ASN A 73 -1.71 -11.52 10.69
C ASN A 73 -1.94 -13.01 10.94
N ALA A 74 -1.01 -13.88 10.50
CA ALA A 74 -1.10 -15.31 10.71
C ALA A 74 -1.14 -15.69 12.21
N ILE A 75 -0.27 -15.08 13.02
CA ILE A 75 -0.23 -15.31 14.48
C ILE A 75 -1.54 -14.86 15.14
N MET A 76 -2.06 -13.68 14.79
CA MET A 76 -3.32 -13.17 15.34
C MET A 76 -4.50 -14.08 14.96
N ASN A 77 -4.53 -14.56 13.72
CA ASN A 77 -5.56 -15.48 13.25
C ASN A 77 -5.50 -16.82 13.98
N LEU A 78 -4.31 -17.38 14.16
CA LEU A 78 -4.11 -18.61 14.94
C LEU A 78 -4.58 -18.43 16.39
N SER A 79 -4.19 -17.34 17.03
CA SER A 79 -4.58 -17.01 18.41
C SER A 79 -6.10 -16.87 18.55
N ARG A 80 -6.75 -16.28 17.55
CA ARG A 80 -8.21 -16.16 17.50
C ARG A 80 -8.88 -17.52 17.33
N MET A 81 -8.39 -18.35 16.43
CA MET A 81 -8.92 -19.71 16.22
C MET A 81 -8.79 -20.55 17.49
N HIS A 82 -7.60 -20.56 18.12
CA HIS A 82 -7.37 -21.30 19.37
C HIS A 82 -8.38 -20.92 20.45
N ARG A 83 -8.63 -19.62 20.66
CA ARG A 83 -9.60 -19.15 21.65
C ARG A 83 -11.03 -19.63 21.37
N VAL A 84 -11.45 -19.65 20.11
CA VAL A 84 -12.79 -20.13 19.71
C VAL A 84 -12.92 -21.63 19.97
N TYR A 85 -11.91 -22.42 19.60
CA TYR A 85 -11.90 -23.86 19.87
C TYR A 85 -11.97 -24.17 21.37
N ASP A 86 -11.23 -23.44 22.21
CA ASP A 86 -11.25 -23.65 23.67
C ASP A 86 -12.65 -23.40 24.27
N GLN A 87 -13.38 -22.40 23.78
CA GLN A 87 -14.72 -22.07 24.28
C GLN A 87 -15.75 -23.14 23.89
N GLU A 88 -15.75 -23.62 22.64
CA GLU A 88 -16.73 -24.60 22.18
C GLU A 88 -16.56 -25.99 22.80
N PHE A 89 -15.34 -26.35 23.22
CA PHE A 89 -15.05 -27.64 23.83
C PHE A 89 -15.09 -27.64 25.36
N SER A 90 -15.09 -26.47 26.01
CA SER A 90 -15.30 -26.34 27.46
C SER A 90 -16.77 -26.40 27.88
N GLU A 91 -17.70 -26.18 26.95
CA GLU A 91 -19.15 -26.19 27.20
C GLU A 91 -19.82 -27.56 26.94
N LYS A 92 -19.04 -28.59 26.57
CA LYS A 92 -19.48 -29.98 26.42
C LYS A 92 -18.96 -30.86 27.56
#